data_AF-A0A5E4L5E9-F1
#
_entry.id   AF-A0A5E4L5E9-F1
#
_cell.length_a   1.000
_cell.length_b   1.000
_cell.length_c   1.000
_cell.angle_alpha   90.00
_cell.angle_beta   90.00
_cell.angle_gamma   90.00
#
_symmetry.space_group_name_H-M   'P 1'
#
loop_
_entity.id
_entity.type
_entity.pdbx_description
1 polymer ?
#
loop_
_entity_poly.entity_id
_entity_poly.type
_entity_poly.pdbx_seq_one_letter_code
_entity_poly.pdbx_strand_id
1 'polypeptide(L)'
;MAIWAWMQPVDKMWKVVSDTRKGTILVYDEKSDLVLEKKGLSPEAVMLIEKHFLDVVATKMTENKTGNFEVAAVTKPKFEFNYMYA
;
A
#
# COMPACT_ATOMS: atom_id res chain seq x y z
N MET A 1 11.71 3.46 4.14
CA MET A 1 10.64 4.06 3.33
C MET A 1 10.15 2.97 2.39
N ALA A 2 8.87 2.62 2.47
CA ALA A 2 8.27 1.62 1.60
C ALA A 2 7.22 2.31 0.73
N ILE A 3 7.15 1.89 -0.54
CA ILE A 3 6.16 2.36 -1.49
C ILE A 3 5.23 1.19 -1.78
N TRP A 4 3.94 1.47 -1.82
CA TRP A 4 2.90 0.48 -2.01
C TRP A 4 1.94 0.94 -3.10
N ALA A 5 1.56 -0.01 -3.95
CA ALA A 5 0.53 0.13 -4.96
C ALA A 5 -0.79 -0.34 -4.37
N TRP A 6 -1.66 0.58 -3.97
CA TRP A 6 -2.96 0.26 -3.38
C TRP A 6 -4.05 0.29 -4.46
N MET A 7 -4.53 -0.88 -4.85
CA MET A 7 -5.62 -1.03 -5.82
C MET A 7 -6.96 -0.76 -5.14
N GLN A 8 -7.65 0.29 -5.57
CA GLN A 8 -9.00 0.64 -5.12
C GLN A 8 -10.05 -0.17 -5.90
N PRO A 9 -11.26 -0.37 -5.34
CA PRO A 9 -12.34 -1.13 -5.98
C PRO A 9 -12.84 -0.59 -7.33
N VAL A 10 -12.50 0.64 -7.70
CA VAL A 10 -12.99 1.33 -8.91
C VAL A 10 -11.90 1.37 -10.01
N ASP A 11 -11.07 0.34 -10.09
CA ASP A 11 -9.89 0.24 -10.97
C ASP A 11 -8.86 1.38 -10.82
N LYS A 12 -8.90 2.11 -9.69
CA LYS A 12 -7.94 3.18 -9.43
C LYS A 12 -6.72 2.68 -8.68
N MET A 13 -5.54 3.12 -9.09
CA MET A 13 -4.30 2.77 -8.38
C MET A 13 -3.77 3.94 -7.56
N TRP A 14 -3.81 3.80 -6.24
CA TRP A 14 -3.26 4.79 -5.31
C TRP A 14 -1.84 4.42 -4.91
N LYS A 15 -1.01 5.43 -4.69
CA LYS A 15 0.36 5.23 -4.21
C LYS A 15 0.40 5.55 -2.72
N VAL A 16 0.75 4.57 -1.91
CA VAL A 16 0.99 4.77 -0.48
C VAL A 16 2.48 4.77 -0.22
N VAL A 17 2.96 5.76 0.52
CA VAL A 17 4.34 5.89 0.93
C VAL A 17 4.37 5.87 2.45
N SER A 18 4.97 4.83 3.01
CA SER A 18 5.13 4.68 4.45
C SER A 18 6.58 4.89 4.87
N ASP A 19 6.78 5.69 5.92
CA ASP A 19 8.06 5.94 6.55
C ASP A 19 7.97 5.60 8.04
N THR A 20 8.41 4.39 8.38
CA THR A 20 8.47 3.87 9.75
C THR A 20 9.39 4.70 10.64
N ARG A 21 10.47 5.29 10.11
CA ARG A 21 11.43 6.07 10.89
C ARG A 21 10.87 7.44 11.23
N LYS A 22 10.16 8.06 10.28
CA LYS A 22 9.52 9.37 10.47
C LYS A 22 8.11 9.27 11.06
N GLY A 23 7.55 8.07 11.21
CA GLY A 23 6.18 7.92 11.69
C GLY A 23 5.15 8.52 10.74
N THR A 24 5.40 8.45 9.43
CA THR A 24 4.59 9.12 8.41
C THR A 24 4.02 8.15 7.40
N ILE A 25 2.75 8.34 7.03
CA ILE A 25 2.09 7.63 5.94
C ILE A 25 1.46 8.68 5.02
N LEU A 26 1.79 8.62 3.74
CA LEU A 26 1.28 9.50 2.69
C LEU A 26 0.53 8.66 1.67
N VAL A 27 -0.65 9.11 1.27
CA VAL A 27 -1.46 8.46 0.25
C VAL A 27 -1.69 9.46 -0.88
N TYR A 28 -1.32 9.04 -2.08
CA TYR A 28 -1.48 9.80 -3.30
C TYR A 28 -2.49 9.09 -4.21
N ASP A 29 -3.28 9.88 -4.93
CA ASP A 29 -4.14 9.35 -5.99
C ASP A 29 -3.36 9.09 -7.29
N GLU A 30 -4.10 8.77 -8.36
CA GLU A 30 -3.57 8.51 -9.69
C GLU A 30 -2.94 9.74 -10.35
N LYS A 31 -3.41 10.94 -10.00
CA LYS A 31 -2.88 12.21 -10.49
C LYS A 31 -1.66 12.66 -9.68
N SER A 32 -1.23 11.87 -8.70
CA SER A 32 -0.19 12.21 -7.73
C SER A 32 -0.60 13.34 -6.77
N ASP A 33 -1.90 13.58 -6.64
CA ASP A 33 -2.44 14.50 -5.64
C ASP A 33 -2.44 13.82 -4.27
N LEU A 34 -1.98 14.54 -3.24
CA LEU A 34 -1.95 14.05 -1.87
C LEU A 34 -3.38 13.99 -1.32
N VAL A 35 -3.90 12.78 -1.12
CA VAL A 35 -5.24 12.54 -0.58
C VAL A 35 -5.22 12.51 0.94
N LEU A 36 -4.20 11.86 1.51
CA LEU A 36 -4.09 11.67 2.95
C LEU A 36 -2.64 11.82 3.38
N GLU A 37 -2.44 12.57 4.44
CA GLU A 37 -1.19 12.63 5.17
C GLU A 37 -1.45 12.33 6.65
N LYS A 38 -0.73 11.34 7.18
CA LYS A 38 -0.71 11.05 8.61
C LYS A 38 0.73 11.11 9.11
N LYS A 39 0.99 12.01 10.05
CA LYS A 39 2.29 12.23 10.68
C LYS A 39 2.22 11.93 12.17
N GLY A 40 3.39 11.75 12.80
CA GLY A 40 3.51 11.56 14.25
C GLY A 40 3.03 10.20 14.75
N LEU A 41 2.95 9.20 13.87
CA LEU A 41 2.70 7.82 14.27
C LEU A 41 3.94 7.24 14.94
N SER A 42 3.75 6.34 15.89
CA SER A 42 4.88 5.58 16.42
C SER A 42 5.42 4.63 15.34
N PRO A 43 6.72 4.28 15.38
CA PRO A 43 7.30 3.31 14.45
C PRO A 43 6.53 1.97 14.43
N GLU A 44 6.06 1.52 15.60
CA GLU A 44 5.28 0.29 15.76
C GLU A 44 3.92 0.41 15.09
N ALA A 45 3.25 1.57 15.22
CA ALA A 45 1.97 1.82 14.56
C ALA A 45 2.11 1.78 13.03
N VAL A 46 3.17 2.40 12.48
CA VAL A 46 3.44 2.33 11.03
C VAL A 46 3.71 0.88 10.61
N MET A 47 4.50 0.13 11.38
CA MET A 47 4.81 -1.27 11.09
C MET A 47 3.56 -2.17 11.13
N LEU A 48 2.65 -1.94 12.08
CA LEU A 48 1.36 -2.66 12.13
C LEU A 48 0.49 -2.34 10.92
N ILE A 49 0.43 -1.08 10.50
CA ILE A 49 -0.32 -0.68 9.29
C ILE A 49 0.28 -1.33 8.05
N GLU A 50 1.61 -1.33 7.92
CA GLU A 50 2.30 -2.00 6.82
C GLU A 50 1.95 -3.49 6.76
N LYS A 51 2.05 -4.19 7.90
CA LYS A 51 1.90 -5.65 7.97
C LYS A 51 0.46 -6.14 7.87
N HIS A 52 -0.50 -5.44 8.48
CA HIS A 52 -1.88 -5.92 8.59
C HIS A 52 -2.83 -5.29 7.58
N PHE A 53 -2.54 -4.08 7.13
CA PHE A 53 -3.39 -3.39 6.17
C PHE A 53 -2.74 -3.40 4.79
N LEU A 54 -1.58 -2.76 4.64
CA LEU A 54 -0.97 -2.56 3.32
C LEU A 54 -0.55 -3.88 2.67
N ASP A 55 -0.11 -4.88 3.42
CA ASP A 55 0.20 -6.22 2.88
C ASP A 55 -1.03 -6.96 2.32
N VAL A 56 -2.24 -6.62 2.80
CA VAL A 56 -3.50 -7.24 2.36
C VAL A 56 -4.09 -6.50 1.16
N VAL A 57 -4.14 -5.17 1.23
CA VAL A 57 -4.87 -4.35 0.25
C VAL A 57 -3.98 -3.78 -0.84
N ALA A 58 -2.68 -3.70 -0.60
CA ALA A 58 -1.71 -3.10 -1.50
C ALA A 58 -0.59 -4.08 -1.84
N THR A 59 0.13 -3.79 -2.91
CA THR A 59 1.33 -4.55 -3.28
C THR A 59 2.55 -3.70 -2.99
N LYS A 60 3.47 -4.23 -2.17
CA LYS A 60 4.74 -3.55 -1.90
C LYS A 60 5.55 -3.45 -3.20
N MET A 61 5.93 -2.23 -3.56
CA MET A 61 6.85 -1.99 -4.67
C MET A 61 8.29 -2.10 -4.16
N THR A 62 9.07 -2.98 -4.77
CA THR A 62 10.50 -3.09 -4.52
C THR A 62 11.26 -2.28 -5.56
N GLU A 63 12.19 -1.43 -5.12
CA GLU A 63 13.07 -0.69 -6.00
C GLU A 63 14.10 -1.66 -6.60
N ASN A 64 14.03 -1.87 -7.92
CA ASN A 64 15.07 -2.58 -8.64
C ASN A 64 16.23 -1.63 -8.96
N LYS A 65 17.46 -2.17 -9.07
CA LYS A 65 18.74 -1.45 -9.28
C LYS A 65 18.79 -0.44 -10.44
N THR A 66 17.72 -0.29 -11.21
CA THR A 66 17.58 0.61 -12.36
C THR A 66 16.73 1.85 -12.05
N GLY A 67 16.28 2.04 -10.79
CA GLY A 67 15.46 3.21 -10.41
C GLY A 67 13.98 3.11 -10.82
N ASN A 68 13.55 1.95 -11.31
CA ASN A 68 12.15 1.64 -11.58
C ASN A 68 11.54 0.88 -10.39
N PHE A 69 10.37 1.34 -9.95
CA PHE A 69 9.55 0.64 -8.95
C PHE A 69 8.70 -0.39 -9.66
N GLU A 70 9.08 -1.67 -9.53
CA GLU A 70 8.29 -2.77 -10.08
C GLU A 70 7.40 -3.33 -8.97
N VAL A 71 6.13 -3.59 -9.34
CA VAL A 71 5.19 -4.29 -8.47
C VAL A 71 5.67 -5.72 -8.39
N ALA A 72 6.17 -6.14 -7.22
CA ALA A 72 6.51 -7.54 -7.01
C ALA A 72 5.24 -8.35 -7.28
N ALA A 73 5.29 -9.24 -8.28
CA ALA A 73 4.17 -10.10 -8.64
C ALA A 73 3.88 -11.05 -7.47
N VAL A 74 3.07 -10.59 -6.52
CA VAL A 74 2.50 -11.43 -5.49
C VAL A 74 1.40 -12.23 -6.19
N THR A 75 1.62 -13.54 -6.32
CA THR A 75 0.59 -14.54 -6.56
C THR A 75 -0.46 -14.39 -5.47
N LYS A 76 -1.46 -13.51 -5.67
CA LYS A 76 -2.55 -13.33 -4.72
C LYS A 76 -3.31 -14.65 -4.62
N PRO A 77 -3.53 -15.23 -3.43
CA PRO A 77 -4.46 -16.33 -3.29
C PRO A 77 -5.84 -15.85 -3.74
N LYS A 78 -6.46 -16.62 -4.64
CA LYS A 78 -7.78 -16.37 -5.21
C LYS A 78 -8.80 -16.43 -4.08
N PHE A 79 -9.18 -15.28 -3.52
CA PHE A 79 -10.25 -15.22 -2.52
C PHE A 79 -11.57 -15.40 -3.28
N GLU A 80 -12.05 -16.64 -3.35
CA GLU A 80 -13.36 -16.95 -3.90
C GLU A 80 -14.43 -16.39 -2.96
N PHE A 81 -14.99 -15.23 -3.31
CA PHE A 81 -16.20 -14.73 -2.70
C PHE A 81 -17.34 -15.71 -3.03
N ASN A 82 -17.77 -16.48 -2.03
CA ASN A 82 -18.88 -17.41 -2.16
C ASN A 82 -20.21 -16.68 -1.91
N TYR A 83 -21.05 -16.56 -2.93
CA TYR A 83 -22.31 -15.81 -2.93
C TYR A 83 -23.45 -16.50 -2.18
N MET A 84 -23.23 -17.68 -1.57
CA MET A 84 -24.29 -18.48 -0.96
C MET A 84 -24.78 -17.99 0.42
N TYR A 85 -24.22 -16.91 0.98
CA TYR A 85 -24.59 -16.39 2.29
C TYR A 85 -24.93 -14.87 2.28
N ALA A 86 -25.61 -14.40 1.23
CA ALA A 86 -26.21 -13.06 1.19
C ALA A 86 -27.71 -13.11 1.50
#